data_AF-A0AAV2Q0C5-F1
#
_entry.id   AF-A0AAV2Q0C5-F1
#
_cell.length_a   1.000
_cell.length_b   1.000
_cell.length_c   1.000
_cell.angle_alpha   90.00
_cell.angle_beta   90.00
_cell.angle_gamma   90.00
#
_symmetry.space_group_name_H-M   'P 1'
#
loop_
_entity.id
_entity.type
_entity.pdbx_description
1 polymer ?
#
loop_
_entity_poly.entity_id
_entity_poly.type
_entity_poly.pdbx_seq_one_letter_code
_entity_poly.pdbx_strand_id
1 'polypeptide(L)'
;GTMKQFLVCMILAIWACREAWCGAVGSLALVVSFKKWCAQPPHDCTHIPQWNEVWLYDFNNLGSPCWGVITLHTGIGYTDGLGRNRYYMFGMTFGVSTLLSCTEDGTGYLRSKVLLGYSNHTVDEMDQVVDRLAGKKGEPCSYKNDPDDCFTPDNYDFSIWNCNYFTAWLSDELGLWQNYPQYIWDGRGIGKR
;
A
#
# COMPACT_ATOMS: atom_id res chain seq x y z
N GLY A 1 19.08 21.71 -13.79
CA GLY A 1 18.84 21.57 -12.34
C GLY A 1 17.49 22.10 -11.88
N THR A 2 16.46 22.18 -12.72
CA THR A 2 15.27 23.03 -12.43
C THR A 2 14.05 22.26 -11.90
N MET A 3 13.80 21.01 -12.32
CA MET A 3 12.64 20.23 -11.84
C MET A 3 12.80 19.68 -10.42
N LYS A 4 13.99 19.17 -10.07
CA LYS A 4 14.26 18.62 -8.73
C LYS A 4 14.20 19.70 -7.64
N GLN A 5 14.68 20.90 -7.94
CA GLN A 5 14.59 22.04 -7.02
C GLN A 5 13.15 22.54 -6.84
N PHE A 6 12.35 22.55 -7.92
CA PHE A 6 10.95 22.92 -7.84
C PHE A 6 10.13 21.95 -6.97
N LEU A 7 10.36 20.65 -7.12
CA LEU A 7 9.70 19.62 -6.32
C LEU A 7 10.01 19.77 -4.83
N VAL A 8 11.30 20.00 -4.48
CA VAL A 8 11.74 20.23 -3.09
C VAL A 8 11.08 21.48 -2.50
N CYS A 9 11.01 22.58 -3.25
CA CYS A 9 10.36 23.81 -2.78
C CYS A 9 8.85 23.62 -2.55
N MET A 10 8.16 22.88 -3.41
CA MET A 10 6.75 22.56 -3.22
C MET A 10 6.50 21.71 -1.97
N ILE A 11 7.35 20.69 -1.73
CA ILE A 11 7.25 19.83 -0.54
C ILE A 11 7.43 20.66 0.73
N LEU A 12 8.41 21.57 0.76
CA LEU A 12 8.65 22.44 1.90
C LEU A 12 7.49 23.43 2.14
N ALA A 13 6.87 23.95 1.09
CA ALA A 13 5.71 24.83 1.20
C ALA A 13 4.48 24.09 1.77
N ILE A 14 4.23 22.85 1.32
CA ILE A 14 3.14 22.01 1.84
C ILE A 14 3.40 21.68 3.31
N TRP A 15 4.65 21.37 3.69
CA TRP A 15 5.03 21.11 5.07
C TRP A 15 4.83 22.35 5.97
N ALA A 16 5.25 23.52 5.53
CA ALA A 16 5.04 24.77 6.26
C ALA A 16 3.55 25.11 6.43
N CYS A 17 2.72 24.88 5.40
CA CYS A 17 1.26 25.04 5.49
C CYS A 17 0.63 24.06 6.48
N ARG A 18 1.12 22.81 6.58
CA ARG A 18 0.67 21.82 7.58
C ARG A 18 0.97 22.29 9.00
N GLU A 19 2.20 22.72 9.27
CA GLU A 19 2.60 23.20 10.60
C GLU A 19 1.83 24.47 10.98
N ALA A 20 1.62 25.40 10.03
CA ALA A 20 0.82 26.60 10.25
C ALA A 20 -0.65 26.27 10.53
N TRP A 21 -1.24 25.30 9.82
CA TRP A 21 -2.62 24.86 10.03
C TRP A 21 -2.79 24.17 11.39
N CYS A 22 -1.88 23.26 11.75
CA CYS A 22 -1.89 22.60 13.06
C CYS A 22 -1.64 23.59 14.22
N GLY A 23 -0.78 24.59 14.02
CA GLY A 23 -0.46 25.63 15.00
C GLY A 23 -1.61 26.64 15.21
N ALA A 24 -2.30 27.05 14.13
CA ALA A 24 -3.41 28.01 14.20
C ALA A 24 -4.65 27.45 14.92
N VAL A 25 -4.85 26.13 14.87
CA VAL A 25 -6.00 25.45 15.53
C VAL A 25 -5.75 25.26 17.04
N GLY A 26 -4.53 25.50 17.54
CA GLY A 26 -4.19 25.42 18.96
C GLY A 26 -4.73 26.55 19.85
N SER A 27 -5.30 27.62 19.26
CA SER A 27 -5.63 28.85 19.99
C SER A 27 -7.13 29.06 20.30
N LEU A 28 -8.03 28.20 19.80
CA LEU A 28 -9.48 28.35 20.01
C LEU A 28 -10.03 27.14 20.74
N ALA A 29 -10.71 27.39 21.86
CA ALA A 29 -11.26 26.44 22.84
C ALA A 29 -12.36 25.48 22.32
N LEU A 30 -12.22 24.98 21.09
CA LEU A 30 -12.96 23.86 20.50
C LEU A 30 -12.06 22.60 20.44
N VAL A 31 -11.14 22.48 21.41
CA VAL A 31 -9.93 21.62 21.36
C VAL A 31 -10.21 20.14 21.66
N VAL A 32 -11.41 19.76 22.14
CA VAL A 32 -11.65 18.36 22.57
C VAL A 32 -12.03 17.43 21.40
N SER A 33 -12.61 17.95 20.31
CA SER A 33 -13.01 17.11 19.16
C SER A 33 -11.98 17.08 18.02
N PHE A 34 -11.15 18.11 17.86
CA PHE A 34 -10.17 18.19 16.76
C PHE A 34 -8.75 17.73 17.13
N LYS A 35 -8.36 17.72 18.42
CA LYS A 35 -7.14 17.00 18.82
C LYS A 35 -7.19 15.52 18.47
N LYS A 36 -8.39 14.92 18.34
CA LYS A 36 -8.58 13.53 17.89
C LYS A 36 -8.25 13.32 16.39
N TRP A 37 -8.26 14.39 15.59
CA TRP A 37 -7.86 14.34 14.18
C TRP A 37 -6.35 14.48 14.00
N CYS A 38 -5.66 15.19 14.89
CA CYS A 38 -4.20 15.34 14.85
C CYS A 38 -3.46 14.35 15.77
N ALA A 39 -4.13 13.79 16.78
CA ALA A 39 -3.68 12.68 17.60
C ALA A 39 -4.55 11.45 17.26
N GLN A 40 -4.41 10.96 16.03
CA GLN A 40 -4.97 9.65 15.70
C GLN A 40 -4.10 8.56 16.34
N PRO A 41 -4.72 7.53 16.94
CA PRO A 41 -4.00 6.47 17.62
C PRO A 41 -3.02 5.77 16.66
N PRO A 42 -1.93 5.20 17.20
CA PRO A 42 -0.83 4.65 16.41
C PRO A 42 -1.31 3.52 15.49
N HIS A 43 -0.52 3.26 14.45
CA HIS A 43 -0.56 2.13 13.54
C HIS A 43 -1.00 0.82 14.23
N ASP A 44 -2.30 0.55 14.35
CA ASP A 44 -2.78 -0.69 14.97
C ASP A 44 -2.86 -1.79 13.92
N CYS A 45 -1.69 -2.14 13.41
CA CYS A 45 -1.47 -3.27 12.51
C CYS A 45 -1.14 -4.54 13.31
N THR A 46 -1.72 -4.72 14.51
CA THR A 46 -1.54 -5.91 15.35
C THR A 46 -2.20 -7.17 14.77
N HIS A 47 -3.00 -7.01 13.71
CA HIS A 47 -3.64 -8.12 13.05
C HIS A 47 -2.64 -8.95 12.24
N ILE A 48 -2.37 -10.15 12.73
CA ILE A 48 -1.68 -11.21 12.01
C ILE A 48 -2.76 -12.16 11.47
N PRO A 49 -2.78 -12.45 10.15
CA PRO A 49 -3.70 -13.43 9.58
C PRO A 49 -3.62 -14.79 10.29
N GLN A 50 -4.73 -15.52 10.32
CA GLN A 50 -4.74 -16.90 10.80
C GLN A 50 -4.38 -17.87 9.67
N TRP A 51 -4.29 -19.16 9.97
CA TRP A 51 -3.84 -20.18 9.00
C TRP A 51 -4.60 -20.11 7.68
N ASN A 52 -3.82 -20.00 6.60
CA ASN A 52 -4.23 -19.86 5.21
C ASN A 52 -5.04 -18.60 4.89
N GLU A 53 -5.21 -17.67 5.83
CA GLU A 53 -5.95 -16.44 5.57
C GLU A 53 -5.14 -15.44 4.75
N VAL A 54 -5.80 -14.83 3.78
CA VAL A 54 -5.28 -13.72 2.98
C VAL A 54 -6.09 -12.48 3.30
N TRP A 55 -5.41 -11.43 3.76
CA TRP A 55 -6.02 -10.17 4.16
C TRP A 55 -5.49 -9.02 3.32
N LEU A 56 -6.42 -8.16 2.88
CA LEU A 56 -6.10 -6.86 2.31
C LEU A 56 -6.12 -5.81 3.42
N TYR A 57 -5.05 -5.02 3.50
CA TYR A 57 -4.95 -3.89 4.41
C TYR A 57 -5.00 -2.62 3.59
N ASP A 58 -5.94 -1.73 3.93
CA ASP A 58 -6.10 -0.40 3.33
C ASP A 58 -5.63 0.63 4.33
N PHE A 59 -4.63 1.40 3.92
CA PHE A 59 -4.03 2.49 4.67
C PHE A 59 -4.48 3.81 4.07
N ASN A 60 -4.93 4.69 4.95
CA ASN A 60 -5.09 6.07 4.61
C ASN A 60 -3.72 6.77 4.69
N ASN A 61 -3.31 7.40 3.59
CA ASN A 61 -2.09 8.21 3.56
C ASN A 61 -2.25 9.56 4.29
N LEU A 62 -3.42 9.86 4.89
CA LEU A 62 -3.65 11.08 5.66
C LEU A 62 -2.81 11.14 6.95
N GLY A 63 -1.54 11.55 6.82
CA GLY A 63 -0.69 12.06 7.92
C GLY A 63 0.78 11.66 7.85
N SER A 64 1.17 10.80 6.90
CA SER A 64 2.52 10.85 6.29
C SER A 64 2.42 11.73 5.04
N PRO A 65 3.34 12.66 4.77
CA PRO A 65 3.29 13.55 3.60
C PRO A 65 3.58 12.79 2.28
N CYS A 66 2.94 11.64 2.09
CA CYS A 66 2.95 10.94 0.83
C CYS A 66 1.95 11.61 -0.12
N TRP A 67 2.41 12.71 -0.70
CA TRP A 67 2.23 13.04 -2.12
C TRP A 67 0.81 13.22 -2.69
N GLY A 68 -0.25 13.38 -1.89
CA GLY A 68 -1.52 14.04 -2.28
C GLY A 68 -2.33 13.43 -3.43
N VAL A 69 -1.77 12.49 -4.18
CA VAL A 69 -2.41 11.84 -5.31
C VAL A 69 -3.08 10.60 -4.79
N ILE A 70 -2.39 9.63 -4.15
CA ILE A 70 -2.97 8.37 -3.63
C ILE A 70 -3.61 8.49 -2.24
N THR A 71 -4.94 8.44 -2.20
CA THR A 71 -5.78 8.45 -0.97
C THR A 71 -5.78 7.09 -0.26
N LEU A 72 -5.65 5.99 -1.01
CA LEU A 72 -5.70 4.61 -0.49
C LEU A 72 -4.44 3.86 -0.89
N HIS A 73 -3.67 3.44 0.09
CA HIS A 73 -2.48 2.60 -0.07
C HIS A 73 -2.80 1.20 0.42
N THR A 74 -2.46 0.16 -0.33
CA THR A 74 -2.82 -1.21 0.05
C THR A 74 -1.63 -2.16 0.09
N GLY A 75 -1.75 -3.17 0.96
CA GLY A 75 -0.87 -4.33 1.01
C GLY A 75 -1.64 -5.60 1.36
N ILE A 76 -1.06 -6.76 1.05
CA ILE A 76 -1.63 -8.08 1.36
C ILE A 76 -0.83 -8.73 2.46
N GLY A 77 -1.48 -9.09 3.56
CA GLY A 77 -0.92 -9.97 4.57
C GLY A 77 -1.41 -11.40 4.36
N TYR A 78 -0.51 -12.35 4.61
CA TYR A 78 -0.74 -13.76 4.40
C TYR A 78 -0.06 -14.59 5.49
N THR A 79 -0.75 -15.65 5.94
CA THR A 79 -0.19 -16.66 6.83
C THR A 79 -0.41 -18.05 6.25
N ASP A 80 0.66 -18.80 5.98
CA ASP A 80 0.53 -20.15 5.42
C ASP A 80 0.13 -21.20 6.46
N GLY A 81 -0.14 -22.43 5.99
CA GLY A 81 -0.52 -23.56 6.84
C GLY A 81 0.58 -24.01 7.81
N LEU A 82 1.81 -23.47 7.70
CA LEU A 82 2.91 -23.68 8.63
C LEU A 82 3.02 -22.55 9.67
N GLY A 83 2.14 -21.55 9.60
CA GLY A 83 2.15 -20.37 10.48
C GLY A 83 3.21 -19.34 10.10
N ARG A 84 3.78 -19.41 8.89
CA ARG A 84 4.71 -18.39 8.40
C ARG A 84 3.94 -17.20 7.87
N ASN A 85 4.36 -16.01 8.27
CA ASN A 85 3.68 -14.77 7.93
C ASN A 85 4.49 -13.95 6.92
N ARG A 86 3.76 -13.33 6.00
CA ARG A 86 4.29 -12.37 5.03
C ARG A 86 3.32 -11.23 4.83
N TYR A 87 3.88 -10.05 4.57
CA TYR A 87 3.16 -8.89 4.11
C TYR A 87 3.83 -8.36 2.84
N TYR A 88 3.02 -8.18 1.80
CA TYR A 88 3.46 -7.77 0.48
C TYR A 88 2.86 -6.42 0.12
N MET A 89 3.69 -5.54 -0.40
CA MET A 89 3.28 -4.21 -0.84
C MET A 89 4.13 -3.75 -2.02
N PHE A 90 3.63 -2.76 -2.76
CA PHE A 90 4.37 -2.13 -3.86
C PHE A 90 4.44 -0.62 -3.66
N GLY A 91 5.64 -0.05 -3.79
CA GLY A 91 5.87 1.38 -3.56
C GLY A 91 6.86 1.98 -4.54
N MET A 92 6.70 3.28 -4.81
CA MET A 92 7.53 4.06 -5.73
C MET A 92 9.02 4.01 -5.40
N THR A 93 9.39 3.92 -4.12
CA THR A 93 10.81 3.97 -3.70
C THR A 93 11.47 2.60 -3.66
N PHE A 94 10.72 1.56 -3.34
CA PHE A 94 11.28 0.25 -2.99
C PHE A 94 10.85 -0.86 -3.95
N GLY A 95 9.92 -0.59 -4.86
CA GLY A 95 9.30 -1.61 -5.69
C GLY A 95 8.46 -2.53 -4.82
N VAL A 96 8.45 -3.82 -5.14
CA VAL A 96 7.79 -4.81 -4.29
C VAL A 96 8.63 -5.08 -3.04
N SER A 97 8.00 -4.88 -1.89
CA SER A 97 8.58 -5.14 -0.57
C SER A 97 7.89 -6.33 0.09
N THR A 98 8.69 -7.15 0.74
CA THR A 98 8.26 -8.31 1.52
C THR A 98 8.66 -8.09 2.97
N LEU A 99 7.66 -8.02 3.84
CA LEU A 99 7.79 -7.72 5.27
C LEU A 99 7.21 -8.87 6.09
N LEU A 100 7.48 -8.89 7.39
CA LEU A 100 6.89 -9.89 8.29
C LEU A 100 5.48 -9.49 8.74
N SER A 101 5.19 -8.19 8.73
CA SER A 101 3.88 -7.65 9.12
C SER A 101 3.65 -6.27 8.52
N CYS A 102 2.41 -5.83 8.54
CA CYS A 102 2.05 -4.48 8.11
C CYS A 102 2.49 -3.37 9.07
N THR A 103 3.00 -3.69 10.27
CA THR A 103 3.60 -2.69 11.16
C THR A 103 4.98 -2.24 10.68
N GLU A 104 5.69 -3.08 9.91
CA GLU A 104 7.03 -2.77 9.40
C GLU A 104 7.01 -1.79 8.22
N ASP A 105 5.86 -1.65 7.55
CA ASP A 105 5.66 -0.74 6.41
C ASP A 105 5.90 0.73 6.84
N GLY A 106 5.51 1.09 8.07
CA GLY A 106 5.68 2.46 8.59
C GLY A 106 4.90 3.52 7.80
N THR A 107 4.06 3.12 6.85
CA THR A 107 3.27 4.02 6.01
C THR A 107 1.80 4.07 6.44
N GLY A 108 1.28 5.30 6.57
CA GLY A 108 -0.16 5.59 6.68
C GLY A 108 -0.86 5.07 7.94
N TYR A 109 -2.16 5.37 8.03
CA TYR A 109 -3.04 4.92 9.11
C TYR A 109 -3.88 3.76 8.60
N LEU A 110 -3.88 2.61 9.29
CA LEU A 110 -4.73 1.50 8.91
C LEU A 110 -6.20 1.97 8.97
N ARG A 111 -6.84 2.00 7.80
CA ARG A 111 -8.23 2.43 7.63
C ARG A 111 -9.17 1.24 7.73
N SER A 112 -8.81 0.15 7.06
CA SER A 112 -9.61 -1.08 7.08
C SER A 112 -8.74 -2.30 6.80
N LYS A 113 -9.25 -3.45 7.23
CA LYS A 113 -8.72 -4.77 6.90
C LYS A 113 -9.86 -5.63 6.38
N VAL A 114 -9.63 -6.35 5.29
CA VAL A 114 -10.64 -7.17 4.63
C VAL A 114 -10.08 -8.56 4.41
N LEU A 115 -10.79 -9.58 4.90
CA LEU A 115 -10.48 -10.97 4.57
C LEU A 115 -10.83 -11.20 3.10
N LEU A 116 -9.83 -11.45 2.26
CA LEU A 116 -10.02 -11.80 0.86
C LEU A 116 -10.38 -13.26 0.69
N GLY A 117 -9.97 -14.12 1.62
CA GLY A 117 -10.32 -15.54 1.64
C GLY A 117 -9.16 -16.39 2.12
N TYR A 118 -9.11 -17.61 1.60
CA TYR A 118 -8.14 -18.62 2.01
C TYR A 118 -7.31 -19.09 0.82
N SER A 119 -6.01 -19.29 1.05
CA SER A 119 -5.08 -19.81 0.05
C SER A 119 -4.24 -20.94 0.65
N ASN A 120 -4.13 -22.04 -0.10
CA ASN A 120 -3.30 -23.20 0.25
C ASN A 120 -1.85 -23.07 -0.23
N HIS A 121 -1.48 -21.95 -0.84
CA HIS A 121 -0.08 -21.70 -1.19
C HIS A 121 0.79 -21.74 0.07
N THR A 122 2.08 -21.89 -0.10
CA THR A 122 3.05 -21.68 0.97
C THR A 122 3.59 -20.26 0.89
N VAL A 123 4.20 -19.76 1.97
CA VAL A 123 4.94 -18.50 1.91
C VAL A 123 6.02 -18.52 0.81
N ASP A 124 6.68 -19.66 0.56
CA ASP A 124 7.72 -19.75 -0.46
C ASP A 124 7.15 -19.66 -1.89
N GLU A 125 5.98 -20.26 -2.13
CA GLU A 125 5.27 -20.14 -3.41
C GLU A 125 4.78 -18.70 -3.63
N MET A 126 4.29 -18.05 -2.58
CA MET A 126 3.92 -16.63 -2.62
C MET A 126 5.14 -15.73 -2.89
N ASP A 127 6.27 -15.98 -2.23
CA ASP A 127 7.51 -15.25 -2.44
C ASP A 127 8.01 -15.43 -3.89
N GLN A 128 7.84 -16.60 -4.51
CA GLN A 128 8.14 -16.82 -5.94
C GLN A 128 7.22 -16.02 -6.88
N VAL A 129 5.91 -16.00 -6.63
CA VAL A 129 4.96 -15.19 -7.40
C VAL A 129 5.34 -13.71 -7.31
N VAL A 130 5.67 -13.26 -6.12
CA VAL A 130 6.07 -11.87 -5.84
C VAL A 130 7.42 -11.52 -6.48
N ASP A 131 8.41 -12.40 -6.42
CA ASP A 131 9.71 -12.19 -7.08
C ASP A 131 9.55 -12.11 -8.59
N ARG A 132 8.73 -12.98 -9.20
CA ARG A 132 8.38 -12.92 -10.62
C ARG A 132 7.71 -11.59 -10.99
N LEU A 133 6.74 -11.14 -10.19
CA LEU A 133 6.09 -9.84 -10.37
C LEU A 133 7.05 -8.65 -10.27
N ALA A 134 8.02 -8.76 -9.37
CA ALA A 134 9.06 -7.75 -9.17
C ALA A 134 10.13 -7.77 -10.27
N GLY A 135 10.09 -8.73 -11.20
CA GLY A 135 11.14 -8.92 -12.21
C GLY A 135 12.46 -9.41 -11.63
N LYS A 136 12.42 -10.03 -10.44
CA LYS A 136 13.61 -10.59 -9.82
C LYS A 136 13.89 -11.94 -10.47
N LYS A 137 15.08 -12.03 -11.10
CA LYS A 137 15.78 -13.27 -11.48
C LYS A 137 15.31 -13.96 -12.76
N GLY A 138 15.76 -13.46 -13.92
CA GLY A 138 15.80 -14.24 -15.18
C GLY A 138 14.45 -14.68 -15.76
N GLU A 139 13.34 -14.29 -15.13
CA GLU A 139 11.99 -14.56 -15.59
C GLU A 139 11.36 -13.29 -16.16
N PRO A 140 10.58 -13.41 -17.25
CA PRO A 140 9.83 -12.28 -17.78
C PRO A 140 8.83 -11.78 -16.74
N CYS A 141 8.77 -10.45 -16.59
CA CYS A 141 7.74 -9.81 -15.81
C CYS A 141 6.39 -9.97 -16.52
N SER A 142 5.34 -10.16 -15.71
CA SER A 142 3.93 -10.09 -16.08
C SER A 142 3.26 -11.31 -16.74
N TYR A 143 1.94 -11.27 -16.58
CA TYR A 143 0.86 -12.02 -17.22
C TYR A 143 0.87 -11.99 -18.76
N LYS A 144 1.57 -11.04 -19.40
CA LYS A 144 1.62 -10.87 -20.87
C LYS A 144 3.03 -11.03 -21.47
N ASN A 145 4.02 -11.40 -20.67
CA ASN A 145 5.44 -11.44 -21.07
C ASN A 145 5.99 -10.08 -21.55
N ASP A 146 5.43 -8.97 -21.08
CA ASP A 146 6.00 -7.64 -21.33
C ASP A 146 7.00 -7.27 -20.22
N PRO A 147 8.31 -7.13 -20.50
CA PRO A 147 9.30 -6.72 -19.51
C PRO A 147 9.09 -5.30 -18.97
N ASP A 148 8.29 -4.47 -19.63
CA ASP A 148 7.93 -3.13 -19.13
C ASP A 148 6.80 -3.19 -18.06
N ASP A 149 6.20 -4.36 -17.82
CA ASP A 149 5.11 -4.59 -16.86
C ASP A 149 5.60 -5.19 -15.52
N CYS A 150 6.85 -4.92 -15.11
CA CYS A 150 7.33 -5.29 -13.77
C CYS A 150 6.82 -4.32 -12.69
N PHE A 151 6.61 -4.80 -11.47
CA PHE A 151 6.42 -3.96 -10.29
C PHE A 151 7.76 -3.43 -9.74
N THR A 152 8.52 -2.74 -10.60
CA THR A 152 9.75 -2.03 -10.23
C THR A 152 9.45 -0.60 -9.76
N PRO A 153 10.37 0.05 -9.01
CA PRO A 153 10.26 1.46 -8.67
C PRO A 153 10.01 2.36 -9.88
N ASP A 154 10.73 2.10 -10.98
CA ASP A 154 10.72 2.93 -12.20
C ASP A 154 9.37 2.88 -12.94
N ASN A 155 8.62 1.80 -12.77
CA ASN A 155 7.31 1.62 -13.39
C ASN A 155 6.15 2.15 -12.53
N TYR A 156 6.42 2.64 -11.32
CA TYR A 156 5.36 3.10 -10.43
C TYR A 156 4.65 4.34 -10.98
N ASP A 157 3.36 4.21 -11.24
CA ASP A 157 2.47 5.28 -11.67
C ASP A 157 1.28 5.44 -10.71
N PHE A 158 1.09 6.64 -10.18
CA PHE A 158 0.07 6.94 -9.17
C PHE A 158 -1.39 6.70 -9.64
N SER A 159 -1.60 6.57 -10.94
CA SER A 159 -2.90 6.45 -11.59
C SER A 159 -3.18 5.03 -12.10
N ILE A 160 -2.19 4.33 -12.65
CA ILE A 160 -2.44 3.05 -13.34
C ILE A 160 -1.55 1.89 -12.87
N TRP A 161 -0.38 2.16 -12.28
CA TRP A 161 0.59 1.13 -11.89
C TRP A 161 1.10 1.39 -10.46
N ASN A 162 0.23 1.12 -9.48
CA ASN A 162 0.47 1.45 -8.07
C ASN A 162 0.16 0.27 -7.14
N CYS A 163 0.25 0.51 -5.82
CA CYS A 163 0.00 -0.49 -4.78
C CYS A 163 -1.37 -1.19 -4.90
N ASN A 164 -2.42 -0.48 -5.32
CA ASN A 164 -3.75 -1.05 -5.49
C ASN A 164 -3.79 -1.98 -6.70
N TYR A 165 -3.12 -1.62 -7.79
CA TYR A 165 -2.98 -2.51 -8.94
C TYR A 165 -2.20 -3.78 -8.59
N PHE A 166 -1.12 -3.62 -7.83
CA PHE A 166 -0.32 -4.74 -7.33
C PHE A 166 -1.13 -5.70 -6.45
N THR A 167 -1.84 -5.20 -5.44
CA THR A 167 -2.63 -6.06 -4.54
C THR A 167 -3.84 -6.67 -5.24
N ALA A 168 -4.46 -5.96 -6.19
CA ALA A 168 -5.48 -6.51 -7.07
C ALA A 168 -4.94 -7.73 -7.86
N TRP A 169 -3.77 -7.58 -8.46
CA TRP A 169 -3.13 -8.64 -9.25
C TRP A 169 -2.74 -9.84 -8.38
N LEU A 170 -2.12 -9.60 -7.24
CA LEU A 170 -1.74 -10.67 -6.30
C LEU A 170 -2.98 -11.42 -5.78
N SER A 171 -4.11 -10.72 -5.60
CA SER A 171 -5.38 -11.37 -5.25
C SER A 171 -5.93 -12.26 -6.37
N ASP A 172 -5.70 -11.91 -7.63
CA ASP A 172 -6.12 -12.71 -8.79
C ASP A 172 -5.31 -14.00 -8.93
N GLU A 173 -3.99 -13.94 -8.77
CA GLU A 173 -3.13 -15.15 -8.73
C GLU A 173 -3.54 -16.12 -7.62
N LEU A 174 -4.02 -15.58 -6.51
CA LEU A 174 -4.53 -16.35 -5.39
C LEU A 174 -5.94 -16.91 -5.63
N GLY A 175 -6.61 -16.56 -6.72
CA GLY A 175 -8.00 -16.93 -7.00
C GLY A 175 -9.01 -16.24 -6.07
N LEU A 176 -8.67 -15.06 -5.56
CA LEU A 176 -9.46 -14.29 -4.58
C LEU A 176 -10.01 -12.97 -5.15
N TRP A 177 -9.90 -12.75 -6.46
CA TRP A 177 -10.34 -11.54 -7.15
C TRP A 177 -11.79 -11.15 -6.85
N GLN A 178 -12.69 -12.12 -6.78
CA GLN A 178 -14.12 -11.94 -6.49
C GLN A 178 -14.41 -11.28 -5.14
N ASN A 179 -13.45 -11.35 -4.21
CA ASN A 179 -13.56 -10.77 -2.88
C ASN A 179 -12.79 -9.44 -2.75
N TYR A 180 -12.11 -9.00 -3.82
CA TYR A 180 -11.34 -7.77 -3.80
C TYR A 180 -12.30 -6.55 -3.74
N PRO A 181 -12.13 -5.62 -2.79
CA PRO A 181 -13.10 -4.55 -2.60
C PRO A 181 -13.15 -3.57 -3.78
N GLN A 182 -14.34 -3.43 -4.36
CA GLN A 182 -14.59 -2.56 -5.52
C GLN A 182 -14.19 -1.09 -5.25
N TYR A 183 -14.29 -0.58 -4.02
CA TYR A 183 -13.93 0.81 -3.71
C TYR A 183 -12.43 1.10 -3.82
N ILE A 184 -11.58 0.07 -3.72
CA ILE A 184 -10.13 0.18 -3.91
C ILE A 184 -9.82 0.20 -5.40
N TRP A 185 -10.55 -0.60 -6.17
CA TRP A 185 -10.48 -0.66 -7.62
C TRP A 185 -10.96 0.63 -8.31
N ASP A 186 -12.18 1.07 -7.96
CA ASP A 186 -12.84 2.25 -8.56
C ASP A 186 -12.13 3.56 -8.22
N GLY A 187 -11.37 3.59 -7.12
CA GLY A 187 -10.74 4.79 -6.62
C GLY A 187 -9.76 5.43 -7.60
N ARG A 188 -9.13 4.68 -8.53
CA ARG A 188 -7.99 5.17 -9.33
C ARG A 188 -7.72 4.40 -10.62
N GLY A 189 -8.64 4.42 -11.57
CA GLY A 189 -8.25 4.24 -12.98
C GLY A 189 -7.59 2.91 -13.34
N ILE A 190 -7.76 1.86 -12.54
CA ILE A 190 -7.44 0.53 -13.04
C ILE A 190 -8.51 0.23 -14.08
N GLY A 191 -8.10 0.28 -15.35
CA GLY A 191 -8.99 0.07 -16.49
C GLY A 191 -9.82 -1.18 -16.26
N LYS A 192 -11.13 -1.08 -16.50
CA LYS A 192 -12.00 -2.26 -16.55
C LYS A 192 -11.30 -3.33 -17.41
N ARG A 193 -11.23 -4.56 -16.88
CA ARG A 193 -10.77 -5.73 -17.65
C ARG A 193 -11.46 -5.79 -19.01
#